data_AF-A0A7Y2DRW8-F1
#
_entry.id   AF-A0A7Y2DRW8-F1
#
_cell.length_a   1.000
_cell.length_b   1.000
_cell.length_c   1.000
_cell.angle_alpha   90.00
_cell.angle_beta   90.00
_cell.angle_gamma   90.00
#
_symmetry.space_group_name_H-M   'P 1'
#
loop_
_entity.id
_entity.type
_entity.pdbx_description
1 polymer ?
#
loop_
_entity_poly.entity_id
_entity_poly.type
_entity_poly.pdbx_seq_one_letter_code
_entity_poly.pdbx_strand_id
1 'polypeptide(L)'
;MASLESIPRPVRIGLAVVFGLAFILFAGSYLYWVGEGRPGTPEDFRGRVADAGLDVEWTNNGPRAGDGFITDDCGRPVAVTVDERDGELWVRSDKGGREPLTAGTLDRLRDC
;
A
#
# COMPACT_ATOMS: atom_id res chain seq x y z
N MET A 1 -31.62 3.51 35.78
CA MET A 1 -31.65 2.99 34.40
C MET A 1 -32.72 3.80 33.65
N ALA A 2 -32.34 4.62 32.67
CA ALA A 2 -33.30 5.44 31.93
C ALA A 2 -34.06 4.57 30.93
N SER A 3 -35.39 4.55 31.02
CA SER A 3 -36.26 3.82 30.08
C SER A 3 -36.24 4.53 28.73
N LEU A 4 -36.02 3.77 27.64
CA LEU A 4 -36.00 4.27 26.26
C LEU A 4 -37.32 4.95 25.84
N GLU A 5 -38.39 4.82 26.64
CA GLU A 5 -39.69 5.44 26.42
C GLU A 5 -39.73 6.95 26.65
N SER A 6 -38.78 7.56 27.38
CA SER A 6 -38.81 9.01 27.66
C SER A 6 -38.15 9.88 26.59
N ILE A 7 -37.52 9.27 25.58
CA ILE A 7 -36.76 10.00 24.55
C ILE A 7 -37.74 10.49 23.46
N PRO A 8 -37.77 11.80 23.11
CA PRO A 8 -38.61 12.32 22.04
C PRO A 8 -38.35 11.58 20.71
N ARG A 9 -39.40 11.26 19.94
CA ARG A 9 -39.26 10.66 18.59
C ARG A 9 -38.18 11.29 17.70
N PRO A 10 -38.05 12.63 17.56
CA PRO A 10 -36.99 13.20 16.72
C PRO A 10 -35.59 12.88 17.23
N VAL A 11 -35.41 12.75 18.55
CA VAL A 11 -34.13 12.38 19.17
C VAL A 11 -33.83 10.89 18.94
N ARG A 12 -34.83 10.00 18.98
CA ARG A 12 -34.65 8.59 18.64
C ARG A 12 -34.27 8.38 17.18
N ILE A 13 -34.90 9.13 16.27
CA ILE A 13 -34.58 9.10 14.84
C ILE A 13 -33.15 9.60 14.62
N GLY A 14 -32.77 10.72 15.25
CA GLY A 14 -31.41 11.25 15.18
C GLY A 14 -30.36 10.25 15.66
N LEU A 15 -30.60 9.58 16.80
CA LEU A 15 -29.72 8.52 17.31
C LEU A 15 -29.62 7.35 16.33
N ALA A 16 -30.75 6.87 15.79
CA ALA A 16 -30.75 5.76 14.83
C ALA A 16 -29.93 6.09 13.56
N VAL A 17 -30.01 7.33 13.06
CA VAL A 17 -29.20 7.79 11.92
C VAL A 17 -27.72 7.81 12.28
N VAL A 18 -27.35 8.35 13.45
CA VAL A 18 -25.95 8.41 13.91
C VAL A 18 -25.37 7.00 14.07
N PHE A 19 -26.10 6.09 14.71
CA PHE A 19 -25.66 4.70 14.87
C PHE A 19 -25.56 3.97 13.53
N GLY A 20 -26.50 4.21 12.62
CA GLY A 20 -26.46 3.65 11.26
C GLY A 20 -25.22 4.10 10.50
N LEU A 21 -24.90 5.40 10.53
CA LEU A 21 -23.70 5.94 9.88
C LEU A 21 -22.41 5.42 10.52
N ALA A 22 -22.35 5.38 11.84
CA ALA A 22 -21.20 4.82 12.56
C ALA A 22 -21.00 3.33 12.22
N PHE A 23 -22.08 2.56 12.11
CA PHE A 23 -22.03 1.16 11.70
C PHE A 23 -21.52 1.00 10.27
N ILE A 24 -21.98 1.81 9.31
CA ILE A 24 -21.49 1.78 7.92
C ILE A 24 -20.00 2.12 7.85
N LEU A 25 -19.55 3.15 8.57
CA LEU A 25 -18.14 3.51 8.63
C LEU A 25 -17.29 2.40 9.25
N PHE A 26 -17.76 1.82 10.35
CA PHE A 26 -17.07 0.72 11.02
C PHE A 26 -17.04 -0.54 10.15
N ALA A 27 -18.16 -0.93 9.55
CA ALA A 27 -18.25 -2.08 8.66
C ALA A 27 -17.40 -1.87 7.40
N GLY A 28 -17.42 -0.68 6.81
CA GLY A 28 -16.58 -0.33 5.66
C GLY A 28 -15.09 -0.39 6.01
N SER A 29 -14.69 0.15 7.15
CA SER A 29 -13.30 0.06 7.66
C SER A 29 -12.92 -1.40 7.96
N TYR A 30 -13.79 -2.16 8.62
CA TYR A 30 -13.57 -3.56 8.92
C TYR A 30 -13.40 -4.39 7.65
N LEU A 31 -14.27 -4.20 6.65
CA LEU A 31 -14.16 -4.88 5.35
C LEU A 31 -12.92 -4.44 4.58
N TYR A 32 -12.51 -3.17 4.66
CA TYR A 32 -11.26 -2.70 4.08
C TYR A 32 -10.03 -3.41 4.70
N TRP A 33 -10.08 -3.70 6.00
CA TRP A 33 -9.01 -4.39 6.71
C TRP A 33 -9.15 -5.91 6.74
N VAL A 34 -10.29 -6.52 6.46
CA VAL A 34 -10.49 -7.99 6.60
C VAL A 34 -10.88 -8.65 5.28
N GLY A 35 -11.27 -7.88 4.27
CA GLY A 35 -11.61 -8.38 2.94
C GLY A 35 -10.41 -8.96 2.17
N GLU A 36 -10.69 -9.95 1.32
CA GLU A 36 -9.75 -10.44 0.32
C GLU A 36 -9.32 -9.29 -0.59
N GLY A 37 -8.00 -9.06 -0.73
CA GLY A 37 -7.45 -7.92 -1.48
C GLY A 37 -6.89 -6.79 -0.60
N ARG A 38 -6.73 -7.03 0.70
CA ARG A 38 -6.00 -6.15 1.63
C ARG A 38 -4.71 -5.64 0.97
N PRO A 39 -4.43 -4.33 0.96
CA PRO A 39 -3.05 -3.91 0.74
C PRO A 39 -2.23 -4.61 1.84
N GLY A 40 -1.15 -5.31 1.46
CA GLY A 40 -0.26 -5.95 2.43
C GLY A 40 0.32 -4.93 3.41
N THR A 41 1.25 -5.31 4.25
CA THR A 41 2.02 -4.29 5.00
C THR A 41 3.09 -3.66 4.09
N PRO A 42 3.54 -2.43 4.38
CA PRO A 42 4.73 -1.88 3.73
C PRO A 42 5.94 -2.81 3.86
N GLU A 43 6.04 -3.58 4.95
CA GLU A 43 7.06 -4.61 5.17
C GLU A 43 6.91 -5.77 4.17
N ASP A 44 5.70 -6.29 3.96
CA ASP A 44 5.45 -7.37 2.99
C ASP A 44 5.79 -6.94 1.55
N PHE A 45 5.49 -5.68 1.20
CA PHE A 45 5.89 -5.12 -0.08
C PHE A 45 7.41 -5.08 -0.23
N ARG A 46 8.12 -4.57 0.78
CA ARG A 46 9.60 -4.55 0.79
C ARG A 46 10.19 -5.96 0.68
N GLY A 47 9.62 -6.93 1.40
CA GLY A 47 10.01 -8.33 1.33
C GLY A 47 9.92 -8.88 -0.10
N ARG A 48 8.78 -8.69 -0.78
CA ARG A 48 8.60 -9.15 -2.17
C ARG A 48 9.58 -8.50 -3.16
N VAL A 49 9.91 -7.22 -2.97
CA VAL A 49 10.88 -6.51 -3.83
C VAL A 49 12.31 -7.05 -3.60
N ALA A 50 12.67 -7.32 -2.35
CA ALA A 50 13.94 -7.94 -1.99
C ALA A 50 14.03 -9.39 -2.49
N ASP A 51 12.94 -10.17 -2.39
CA ASP A 51 12.85 -11.54 -2.93
C ASP A 51 12.96 -11.57 -4.46
N ALA A 52 12.49 -10.51 -5.13
CA ALA A 52 12.70 -10.29 -6.55
C ALA A 52 14.13 -9.86 -6.89
N GLY A 53 15.01 -9.68 -5.90
CA GLY A 53 16.43 -9.40 -6.07
C GLY A 53 16.81 -7.93 -6.10
N LEU A 54 15.89 -7.01 -5.79
CA LEU A 54 16.14 -5.57 -5.75
C LEU A 54 16.23 -5.09 -4.29
N ASP A 55 17.45 -4.80 -3.83
CA ASP A 55 17.67 -4.22 -2.50
C ASP A 55 17.59 -2.69 -2.58
N VAL A 56 16.48 -2.13 -2.10
CA VAL A 56 16.18 -0.70 -2.17
C VAL A 56 16.36 -0.09 -0.80
N GLU A 57 17.17 0.96 -0.72
CA GLU A 57 17.19 1.90 0.39
C GLU A 57 15.96 2.81 0.29
N TRP A 58 14.89 2.41 0.96
CA TRP A 58 13.59 3.08 0.88
C TRP A 58 13.64 4.46 1.52
N THR A 59 13.23 5.48 0.77
CA THR A 59 12.97 6.84 1.29
C THR A 59 11.52 6.97 1.74
N ASN A 60 10.61 6.37 0.97
CA ASN A 60 9.19 6.31 1.28
C ASN A 60 8.62 5.02 0.71
N ASN A 61 7.81 4.30 1.49
CA ASN A 61 7.18 3.10 1.00
C ASN A 61 5.80 2.90 1.65
N GLY A 62 4.86 2.52 0.80
CA GLY A 62 3.55 2.04 1.17
C GLY A 62 3.43 0.54 0.92
N PRO A 63 2.21 0.00 1.06
CA PRO A 63 1.95 -1.44 0.96
C PRO A 63 1.93 -2.00 -0.47
N ARG A 64 2.01 -1.14 -1.49
CA ARG A 64 2.00 -1.52 -2.91
C ARG A 64 2.92 -0.69 -3.80
N ALA A 65 3.57 0.32 -3.24
CA ALA A 65 4.45 1.20 -4.00
C ALA A 65 5.42 1.90 -3.07
N GLY A 66 6.57 2.27 -3.57
CA GLY A 66 7.55 3.07 -2.85
C GLY A 66 8.64 3.61 -3.76
N ASP A 67 9.46 4.46 -3.20
CA ASP A 67 10.60 5.07 -3.85
C ASP A 67 11.83 5.07 -2.93
N GLY A 68 13.00 5.06 -3.55
CA GLY A 68 14.26 4.97 -2.86
C GLY A 68 15.42 4.85 -3.83
N PHE A 69 16.52 4.32 -3.33
CA PHE A 69 17.77 4.21 -4.08
C PHE A 69 18.30 2.79 -4.05
N ILE A 70 18.91 2.37 -5.15
CA ILE A 70 19.76 1.19 -5.18
C ILE A 70 21.19 1.63 -5.45
N THR A 71 22.15 0.74 -5.19
CA THR A 71 23.54 0.96 -5.58
C THR A 71 23.84 0.17 -6.86
N ASP A 72 24.36 0.84 -7.88
CA ASP A 72 24.86 0.18 -9.10
C ASP A 72 26.22 -0.50 -8.86
N ASP A 73 26.69 -1.31 -9.80
CA ASP A 73 27.96 -2.06 -9.68
C ASP A 73 29.19 -1.15 -9.62
N CYS A 74 29.02 0.11 -10.04
CA CYS A 74 30.01 1.17 -9.93
C CYS A 74 29.92 1.94 -8.60
N GLY A 75 29.04 1.55 -7.67
CA GLY A 75 28.88 2.17 -6.36
C GLY A 75 28.07 3.47 -6.37
N ARG A 76 27.35 3.77 -7.45
CA ARG A 76 26.56 5.01 -7.61
C ARG A 76 25.10 4.78 -7.23
N PRO A 77 24.45 5.74 -6.55
CA PRO A 77 23.04 5.64 -6.25
C PRO A 77 22.20 5.81 -7.52
N VAL A 78 21.23 4.92 -7.71
CA VAL A 78 20.24 4.96 -8.79
C VAL A 78 18.86 5.11 -8.18
N ALA A 79 18.15 6.18 -8.53
CA ALA A 79 16.80 6.41 -8.03
C ALA A 79 15.82 5.43 -8.67
N VAL A 80 15.02 4.76 -7.85
CA VAL A 80 14.00 3.81 -8.29
C VAL A 80 12.65 4.12 -7.66
N THR A 81 11.59 3.96 -8.44
CA THR A 81 10.21 3.85 -7.96
C THR A 81 9.75 2.43 -8.27
N VAL A 82 9.26 1.72 -7.27
CA VAL A 82 8.72 0.36 -7.43
C VAL A 82 7.24 0.39 -7.11
N ASP A 83 6.40 -0.23 -7.93
CA ASP A 83 4.97 -0.35 -7.68
C ASP A 83 4.40 -1.69 -8.15
N GLU A 84 3.36 -2.16 -7.47
CA GLU A 84 2.65 -3.40 -7.78
C GLU A 84 1.39 -3.08 -8.60
N ARG A 85 1.23 -3.77 -9.74
CA ARG A 85 0.00 -3.75 -10.54
C ARG A 85 -0.40 -5.17 -10.91
N ASP A 86 -1.67 -5.48 -10.68
CA ASP A 86 -2.26 -6.78 -11.02
C ASP A 86 -1.45 -7.99 -10.50
N GLY A 87 -0.77 -7.82 -9.35
CA GLY A 87 0.08 -8.82 -8.72
C GLY A 87 1.53 -8.90 -9.25
N GLU A 88 1.90 -8.05 -10.21
CA GLU A 88 3.25 -7.98 -10.78
C GLU A 88 4.00 -6.76 -10.25
N LEU A 89 5.30 -6.90 -9.97
CA LEU A 89 6.18 -5.81 -9.56
C LEU A 89 6.72 -5.08 -10.79
N TRP A 90 6.63 -3.76 -10.76
CA TRP A 90 7.15 -2.86 -11.79
C TRP A 90 8.15 -1.90 -11.16
N VAL A 91 9.19 -1.56 -11.91
CA VAL A 91 10.20 -0.59 -11.51
C VAL A 91 10.33 0.49 -12.57
N ARG A 92 10.59 1.71 -12.12
CA ARG A 92 10.96 2.85 -12.94
C ARG A 92 12.22 3.46 -12.35
N SER A 93 13.23 3.65 -13.18
CA SER A 93 14.46 4.34 -12.81
C SER A 93 14.69 5.57 -13.69
N ASP A 94 15.75 6.32 -13.41
CA ASP A 94 16.28 7.35 -14.29
C ASP A 94 16.96 6.78 -15.54
N LYS A 95 17.50 5.56 -15.46
CA LYS A 95 18.13 4.82 -16.57
C LYS A 95 17.15 4.32 -17.64
N GLY A 96 15.84 4.34 -17.37
CA GLY A 96 14.86 3.72 -18.28
C GLY A 96 13.41 4.15 -18.06
N GLY A 97 12.52 3.56 -18.85
CA GLY A 97 11.08 3.67 -18.64
C GLY A 97 10.60 2.81 -17.47
N ARG A 98 9.31 2.91 -17.18
CA ARG A 98 8.66 1.96 -16.27
C ARG A 98 8.54 0.60 -16.96
N GLU A 99 9.00 -0.46 -16.30
CA GLU A 99 9.03 -1.82 -16.84
C GLU A 99 8.85 -2.89 -15.74
N PRO A 100 8.51 -4.14 -16.10
CA PRO A 100 8.38 -5.22 -15.13
C PRO A 100 9.72 -5.54 -14.45
N LEU A 101 9.68 -5.85 -13.16
CA LEU A 101 10.86 -6.24 -12.39
C LEU A 101 11.26 -7.68 -12.75
N THR A 102 12.19 -7.81 -13.69
CA THR A 102 12.73 -9.08 -14.18
C THR A 102 14.24 -9.14 -13.99
N ALA A 103 14.86 -10.32 -14.16
CA ALA A 103 16.31 -10.45 -14.10
C ALA A 103 17.05 -9.49 -15.06
N GLY A 104 16.58 -9.36 -16.31
CA GLY A 104 17.19 -8.43 -17.27
C GLY A 104 17.01 -6.94 -16.93
N THR A 105 15.96 -6.60 -16.17
CA THR A 105 15.81 -5.25 -15.61
C THR A 105 16.77 -5.02 -14.46
N LEU A 106 16.97 -6.00 -13.58
CA LEU A 106 17.97 -5.91 -12.49
C LEU A 106 19.37 -5.69 -13.05
N ASP A 107 19.75 -6.46 -14.08
CA ASP A 107 21.06 -6.35 -14.74
C ASP A 107 21.28 -4.91 -15.25
N ARG A 108 20.30 -4.35 -15.97
CA ARG A 108 20.38 -2.97 -16.47
C ARG A 108 20.39 -1.90 -15.38
N LEU A 109 19.67 -2.13 -14.28
CA LEU A 109 19.63 -1.20 -13.16
C LEU A 109 21.00 -1.13 -12.45
N ARG A 110 21.67 -2.27 -12.33
CA ARG A 110 23.00 -2.41 -11.72
C ARG A 110 24.15 -2.07 -12.66
N ASP A 111 23.93 -2.16 -13.97
CA ASP A 111 24.95 -1.86 -14.96
C ASP A 111 25.40 -0.38 -14.94
N CYS A 112 26.67 -0.15 -15.27
CA CYS A 112 27.25 1.17 -15.44
C CYS A 112 27.83 1.36 -16.84
#